data_AF-A0A6L7CYN2-F1
#
_entry.id   AF-A0A6L7CYN2-F1
#
_cell.length_a   1.000
_cell.length_b   1.000
_cell.length_c   1.000
_cell.angle_alpha   90.00
_cell.angle_beta   90.00
_cell.angle_gamma   90.00
#
_symmetry.space_group_name_H-M   'P 1'
#
loop_
_entity.id
_entity.type
_entity.pdbx_description
1 polymer ?
#
loop_
_entity_poly.entity_id
_entity_poly.type
_entity_poly.pdbx_seq_one_letter_code
_entity_poly.pdbx_strand_id
1 'polypeptide(L)'
;LLKEAADELTPERAFHIQLLLIHFYRRVVLKDPLLPEELLPAHWAGHTARQLCINIYQRVAPAALAFVSEKGETSVGELPAPGS
;
A
#
# COMPACT_ATOMS: atom_id res chain seq x y z
N LEU A 1 -11.44 15.49 -10.34
CA LEU A 1 -10.70 14.46 -11.11
C LEU A 1 -10.75 13.07 -10.49
N LEU A 2 -11.38 12.87 -9.32
CA LEU A 2 -11.88 11.56 -8.88
C LEU A 2 -13.33 11.78 -8.42
N LYS A 3 -14.26 11.88 -9.37
CA LYS A 3 -15.69 11.83 -9.07
C LYS A 3 -16.15 10.41 -9.36
N GLU A 4 -16.72 9.80 -8.33
CA GLU A 4 -17.60 8.62 -8.36
C GLU A 4 -17.01 7.36 -8.99
N ALA A 5 -16.17 6.70 -8.20
CA ALA A 5 -16.13 5.24 -8.20
C ALA A 5 -16.71 4.80 -6.84
N ALA A 6 -18.03 4.81 -6.70
CA ALA A 6 -18.72 4.03 -5.66
C ALA A 6 -18.69 2.55 -6.06
N ASP A 7 -17.50 2.12 -6.46
CA ASP A 7 -17.20 0.80 -6.96
C ASP A 7 -16.76 0.00 -5.74
N GLU A 8 -17.44 -1.11 -5.49
CA GLU A 8 -17.17 -1.95 -4.34
C GLU A 8 -15.66 -2.30 -4.29
N LEU A 9 -15.08 -2.22 -3.09
CA LEU A 9 -13.67 -2.55 -2.86
C LEU A 9 -13.51 -4.08 -2.92
N THR A 10 -13.43 -4.61 -4.14
CA THR A 10 -13.20 -6.04 -4.37
C THR A 10 -11.79 -6.45 -3.94
N PRO A 11 -11.54 -7.73 -3.61
CA PRO A 11 -10.22 -8.25 -3.29
C PRO A 11 -9.15 -7.92 -4.35
N GLU A 12 -9.47 -8.07 -5.63
CA GLU A 12 -8.57 -7.74 -6.75
C GLU A 12 -8.22 -6.24 -6.79
N ARG A 13 -9.23 -5.36 -6.64
CA ARG A 13 -8.99 -3.91 -6.59
C ARG A 13 -8.16 -3.52 -5.37
N ALA A 14 -8.43 -4.11 -4.23
CA ALA A 14 -7.64 -3.90 -3.02
C ALA A 14 -6.17 -4.30 -3.23
N PHE A 15 -5.92 -5.43 -3.90
CA PHE A 15 -4.57 -5.85 -4.29
C PHE A 15 -3.88 -4.82 -5.20
N HIS A 16 -4.56 -4.36 -6.26
CA HIS A 16 -4.02 -3.33 -7.16
C HIS A 16 -3.70 -2.02 -6.42
N ILE A 17 -4.60 -1.56 -5.54
CA ILE A 17 -4.38 -0.35 -4.75
C ILE A 17 -3.18 -0.53 -3.83
N GLN A 18 -3.08 -1.65 -3.11
CA GLN A 18 -1.95 -1.93 -2.22
C GLN A 18 -0.62 -1.92 -2.98
N LEU A 19 -0.57 -2.59 -4.15
CA LEU A 19 0.62 -2.69 -4.98
C LEU A 19 1.08 -1.30 -5.42
N LEU A 20 0.17 -0.50 -5.99
CA LEU A 20 0.48 0.85 -6.47
C LEU A 20 0.87 1.78 -5.31
N LEU A 21 0.14 1.72 -4.19
CA LEU A 21 0.41 2.51 -3.00
C LEU A 21 1.85 2.28 -2.50
N ILE A 22 2.22 1.01 -2.28
CA ILE A 22 3.56 0.67 -1.78
C ILE A 22 4.63 0.98 -2.84
N HIS A 23 4.36 0.72 -4.12
CA HIS A 23 5.29 1.04 -5.21
C HIS A 23 5.63 2.54 -5.23
N PHE A 24 4.62 3.42 -5.24
CA PHE A 24 4.86 4.87 -5.29
C PHE A 24 5.43 5.41 -3.99
N TYR A 25 4.94 4.96 -2.83
CA TYR A 25 5.44 5.44 -1.55
C TYR A 25 6.91 5.07 -1.32
N ARG A 26 7.33 3.83 -1.65
CA ARG A 26 8.73 3.41 -1.54
C ARG A 26 9.67 4.27 -2.38
N ARG A 27 9.25 4.69 -3.58
CA ARG A 27 10.09 5.55 -4.44
C ARG A 27 10.39 6.92 -3.83
N VAL A 28 9.47 7.44 -3.01
CA VAL A 28 9.66 8.69 -2.26
C VAL A 28 10.57 8.44 -1.07
N VAL A 29 10.23 7.45 -0.23
CA VAL A 29 10.97 7.14 1.00
C VAL A 29 12.43 6.75 0.74
N LEU A 30 12.70 6.00 -0.33
CA LEU A 30 14.07 5.62 -0.70
C LEU A 30 14.95 6.81 -1.13
N LYS A 31 14.35 7.96 -1.43
CA LYS A 31 15.05 9.20 -1.77
C LYS A 31 15.04 10.21 -0.62
N ASP A 32 14.39 9.89 0.50
CA ASP A 32 14.27 10.79 1.64
C ASP A 32 15.61 10.82 2.40
N PRO A 33 16.26 12.00 2.53
CA PRO A 33 17.52 12.13 3.27
C PRO A 33 17.38 12.01 4.79
N LEU A 34 16.17 11.83 5.34
CA LEU A 34 15.90 11.69 6.78
C LEU A 34 16.47 12.86 7.60
N LEU A 35 16.28 14.08 7.11
CA LEU A 35 16.75 15.28 7.79
C LEU A 35 16.03 15.45 9.15
N PRO A 36 16.74 15.97 10.17
CA PRO A 36 16.13 16.45 11.41
C PRO A 36 14.99 17.45 11.14
N GLU A 37 13.98 17.45 12.02
CA GLU A 37 12.77 18.27 11.84
C GLU A 37 13.07 19.78 11.72
N GLU A 38 14.07 20.25 12.46
CA GLU A 38 14.56 21.64 12.41
C GLU A 38 15.12 22.07 11.05
N LEU A 39 15.49 21.12 10.18
CA LEU A 39 16.00 21.38 8.82
C LEU A 39 14.92 21.19 7.75
N LEU A 40 13.71 20.79 8.12
CA LEU A 40 12.63 20.58 7.17
C LEU A 40 11.96 21.90 6.77
N PRO A 41 11.47 22.03 5.53
CA PRO A 41 10.62 23.15 5.14
C PRO A 41 9.35 23.24 6.03
N ALA A 42 8.87 24.45 6.29
CA ALA A 42 7.69 24.70 7.15
C ALA A 42 6.40 23.97 6.74
N HIS A 43 6.29 23.55 5.47
CA HIS A 43 5.15 22.80 4.92
C HIS A 43 5.55 21.43 4.39
N TRP A 44 6.56 20.80 5.01
CA TRP A 44 7.00 19.46 4.61
C TRP A 44 5.87 18.44 4.73
N ALA A 45 5.50 17.83 3.60
CA ALA A 45 4.37 16.93 3.53
C ALA A 45 4.67 15.49 4.03
N GLY A 46 5.90 15.19 4.45
CA GLY A 46 6.34 13.81 4.75
C GLY A 46 5.47 13.09 5.78
N HIS A 47 5.11 13.77 6.88
CA HIS A 47 4.25 13.18 7.91
C HIS A 47 2.83 12.90 7.39
N THR A 48 2.22 13.87 6.70
CA THR A 48 0.89 13.71 6.12
C THR A 48 0.87 12.62 5.06
N ALA A 49 1.88 12.56 4.20
CA ALA A 49 2.03 11.51 3.19
C ALA A 49 2.18 10.11 3.83
N ARG A 50 2.97 10.01 4.90
CA ARG A 50 3.12 8.76 5.67
C ARG A 50 1.79 8.32 6.28
N GLN A 51 1.07 9.23 6.94
CA GLN A 51 -0.23 8.90 7.54
C GLN A 51 -1.27 8.49 6.48
N LEU A 52 -1.31 9.19 5.35
CA LEU A 52 -2.17 8.80 4.24
C LEU A 52 -1.83 7.39 3.72
N CYS A 53 -0.53 7.08 3.56
CA CYS A 53 -0.10 5.75 3.15
C CYS A 53 -0.53 4.67 4.16
N ILE A 54 -0.36 4.91 5.46
CA ILE A 54 -0.78 3.97 6.52
C ILE A 54 -2.28 3.73 6.44
N ASN A 55 -3.08 4.79 6.36
CA ASN A 55 -4.54 4.70 6.36
C ASN A 55 -5.06 3.91 5.14
N ILE A 56 -4.53 4.18 3.94
CA ILE A 56 -4.94 3.44 2.74
C ILE A 56 -4.49 1.98 2.86
N TYR A 57 -3.24 1.73 3.27
CA TYR A 57 -2.70 0.38 3.40
C TYR A 57 -3.55 -0.46 4.36
N GLN A 58 -3.84 0.04 5.55
CA GLN A 58 -4.66 -0.65 6.55
C GLN A 58 -6.06 -0.98 6.01
N ARG A 59 -6.64 -0.10 5.18
CA ARG A 59 -7.96 -0.32 4.60
C ARG A 59 -7.99 -1.43 3.55
N VAL A 60 -6.94 -1.55 2.72
CA VAL A 60 -6.92 -2.50 1.60
C VAL A 60 -6.27 -3.83 1.95
N ALA A 61 -5.40 -3.86 2.98
CA ALA A 61 -4.57 -5.03 3.29
C ALA A 61 -5.34 -6.34 3.50
N PRO A 62 -6.47 -6.39 4.21
CA PRO A 62 -7.19 -7.66 4.40
C PRO A 62 -7.72 -8.25 3.09
N ALA A 63 -8.31 -7.42 2.22
CA ALA A 63 -8.88 -7.88 0.96
C ALA A 63 -7.80 -8.18 -0.10
N ALA A 64 -6.70 -7.41 -0.09
CA ALA A 64 -5.53 -7.69 -0.91
C ALA A 64 -4.88 -9.04 -0.53
N LEU A 65 -4.78 -9.34 0.77
CA LEU A 65 -4.27 -10.62 1.25
C LEU A 65 -5.16 -11.77 0.81
N ALA A 66 -6.48 -11.64 0.95
CA ALA A 66 -7.42 -12.66 0.49
C ALA A 66 -7.26 -12.97 -1.01
N PHE A 67 -7.09 -11.92 -1.84
CA PHE A 67 -6.83 -12.10 -3.27
C PHE A 67 -5.54 -12.88 -3.55
N VAL A 68 -4.44 -12.53 -2.88
CA VAL A 68 -3.16 -13.24 -3.04
C VAL A 68 -3.24 -14.67 -2.53
N SER A 69 -3.93 -14.93 -1.43
CA SER A 69 -4.13 -16.28 -0.91
C SER A 69 -4.96 -17.15 -1.85
N GLU A 70 -5.96 -16.57 -2.52
CA GLU A 70 -6.82 -17.30 -3.47
C GLU A 70 -6.14 -17.55 -4.83
N LYS A 71 -5.42 -16.54 -5.35
CA LYS A 71 -4.86 -16.58 -6.72
C LYS A 71 -3.38 -16.92 -6.79
N GLY A 72 -2.67 -16.82 -5.67
CA GLY A 72 -1.24 -17.05 -5.62
C GLY A 72 -0.89 -18.54 -5.70
N GLU A 73 0.16 -18.83 -6.45
CA GLU A 73 0.73 -20.17 -6.57
C GLU A 73 2.24 -20.13 -6.40
N THR A 74 2.80 -21.27 -6.01
CA THR A 74 4.22 -21.55 -6.00
C THR A 74 4.59 -22.30 -7.28
N SER A 75 5.89 -22.48 -7.55
CA SER A 75 6.35 -23.32 -8.66
C SER A 75 5.98 -24.81 -8.53
N VAL A 76 5.41 -25.22 -7.39
CA VAL A 76 5.06 -26.61 -7.07
C VAL A 76 3.58 -26.79 -6.70
N GLY A 77 2.73 -25.77 -6.88
CA GLY A 77 1.29 -25.84 -6.57
C GLY A 77 0.79 -24.66 -5.75
N GLU A 78 -0.35 -24.82 -5.06
CA GLU A 78 -1.03 -23.74 -4.33
C GLU A 78 -0.17 -23.09 -3.23
N LEU A 79 -0.50 -21.84 -2.88
CA LEU A 79 0.19 -21.13 -1.80
C LEU A 79 -0.06 -21.83 -0.44
N PRO A 80 0.99 -22.14 0.33
CA PRO A 80 0.81 -22.73 1.66
C PRO A 80 0.25 -21.71 2.65
N ALA A 81 -0.35 -22.19 3.74
CA ALA A 81 -0.89 -21.33 4.78
C ALA A 81 0.21 -20.46 5.42
N PRO A 82 -0.08 -19.20 5.80
CA PRO A 82 0.91 -18.33 6.45
C PRO A 82 1.45 -18.98 7.72
N GLY A 83 2.79 -19.11 7.84
CA GLY A 83 3.45 -19.66 9.03
C GLY A 83 3.65 -21.19 9.04
N SER A 84 3.47 -21.85 7.89
CA SER A 84 3.90 -23.25 7.67
C SER A 84 5.40 -23.38 7.39
#